data_AF-A0A2V8WZG6-F1
#
_entry.id   AF-A0A2V8WZG6-F1
#
_cell.length_a   1.000
_cell.length_b   1.000
_cell.length_c   1.000
_cell.angle_alpha   90.00
_cell.angle_beta   90.00
_cell.angle_gamma   90.00
#
_symmetry.space_group_name_H-M   'P 1'
#
loop_
_entity.id
_entity.type
_entity.pdbx_description
1 polymer ?
#
loop_
_entity_poly.entity_id
_entity_poly.type
_entity_poly.pdbx_seq_one_letter_code
_entity_poly.pdbx_strand_id
1 'polypeptide(L)'
;MLMKLSQRIWGKLVHVLVITIFTVLLAFPFYWMVITSFKQNLDLYTMENNPFVFNAKPTLEHLRFLFTQTRFVRWLGNTTFV
;
A
#
# COMPACT_ATOMS: atom_id res chain seq x y z
N MET A 1 22.33 10.00 -37.85
CA MET A 1 21.98 8.70 -37.25
C MET A 1 21.94 8.75 -35.72
N LEU A 2 22.97 9.33 -35.06
CA LEU A 2 23.06 9.46 -33.59
C LEU A 2 21.90 10.23 -32.93
N MET A 3 21.42 11.32 -33.54
CA MET A 3 20.25 12.07 -33.03
C MET A 3 18.97 11.23 -32.98
N LYS A 4 18.72 10.35 -33.97
CA LYS A 4 17.52 9.49 -33.97
C LYS A 4 17.59 8.40 -32.89
N LEU A 5 18.79 7.96 -32.54
CA LEU A 5 19.01 6.98 -31.47
C LEU A 5 18.81 7.62 -30.09
N SER A 6 19.33 8.83 -29.88
CA SER A 6 19.12 9.62 -28.66
C SER A 6 17.63 9.91 -28.40
N GLN A 7 16.89 10.33 -29.43
CA GLN A 7 15.44 10.58 -29.33
C GLN A 7 14.64 9.32 -28.97
N ARG A 8 15.04 8.14 -29.48
CA ARG A 8 14.41 6.86 -29.14
C ARG A 8 14.68 6.43 -27.70
N ILE A 9 15.90 6.63 -27.20
CA ILE A 9 16.27 6.33 -25.82
C ILE A 9 15.53 7.26 -24.87
N TRP A 10 15.49 8.56 -25.19
CA TRP A 10 14.76 9.56 -24.40
C TRP A 10 13.28 9.23 -24.28
N GLY A 11 12.62 8.87 -25.39
CA GLY A 11 11.22 8.46 -25.37
C GLY A 11 10.96 7.25 -24.47
N LYS A 12 11.85 6.23 -24.50
CA LYS A 12 11.76 5.07 -23.61
C LYS A 12 11.97 5.44 -22.15
N LEU A 13 12.95 6.29 -21.86
CA LEU A 13 13.23 6.75 -20.49
C LEU A 13 12.05 7.52 -19.90
N VAL A 14 11.50 8.48 -20.64
CA VAL A 14 10.31 9.23 -20.21
C VAL A 14 9.13 8.28 -20.01
N HIS A 15 8.90 7.35 -20.93
CA HIS A 15 7.83 6.36 -20.81
C HIS A 15 7.96 5.51 -19.54
N VAL A 16 9.14 4.92 -19.29
CA VAL A 16 9.42 4.11 -18.10
C VAL A 16 9.29 4.95 -16.82
N LEU A 17 9.79 6.19 -16.84
CA LEU A 17 9.69 7.10 -15.71
C LEU A 17 8.24 7.42 -15.37
N VAL A 18 7.42 7.77 -16.36
CA VAL A 18 5.99 8.06 -16.18
C VAL A 18 5.28 6.84 -15.60
N ILE A 19 5.45 5.66 -16.20
CA ILE A 19 4.84 4.42 -15.69
C ILE A 19 5.27 4.17 -14.25
N THR A 20 6.56 4.31 -13.95
CA THR A 20 7.09 4.03 -12.61
C THR A 20 6.51 4.98 -11.57
N ILE A 21 6.47 6.29 -11.86
CA ILE A 21 5.91 7.31 -10.96
C ILE A 21 4.43 7.01 -10.68
N PHE A 22 3.63 6.81 -11.72
CA PHE A 22 2.21 6.52 -11.55
C PHE A 22 1.97 5.19 -10.84
N THR A 23 2.79 4.17 -11.11
CA THR A 23 2.71 2.88 -10.41
C THR A 23 2.97 3.05 -8.91
N VAL A 24 4.02 3.77 -8.53
CA VAL A 24 4.35 4.02 -7.11
C VAL A 24 3.25 4.84 -6.43
N LEU A 25 2.77 5.91 -7.08
CA LEU A 25 1.69 6.74 -6.54
C LEU A 25 0.38 5.94 -6.35
N LEU A 26 0.02 5.09 -7.30
CA LEU A 26 -1.18 4.26 -7.20
C LEU A 26 -1.01 3.12 -6.19
N ALA A 27 0.19 2.58 -6.03
CA ALA A 27 0.48 1.54 -5.05
C ALA A 27 0.58 2.08 -3.60
N PHE A 28 0.91 3.36 -3.43
CA PHE A 28 1.10 3.99 -2.12
C PHE A 28 -0.06 3.80 -1.13
N PRO A 29 -1.35 4.05 -1.47
CA PRO A 29 -2.44 3.81 -0.52
C PRO A 29 -2.56 2.34 -0.11
N PHE A 30 -2.26 1.39 -1.00
CA PHE A 30 -2.28 -0.04 -0.67
C PHE A 30 -1.10 -0.43 0.24
N TYR A 31 0.09 0.10 -0.02
CA TYR A 31 1.23 -0.02 0.89
C TYR A 31 0.87 0.50 2.29
N TRP A 32 0.24 1.69 2.35
CA TRP A 32 -0.21 2.30 3.58
C TRP A 32 -1.25 1.45 4.32
N MET A 33 -2.23 0.90 3.60
CA MET A 33 -3.23 -0.01 4.17
C MET A 33 -2.60 -1.28 4.74
N VAL A 34 -1.65 -1.88 4.02
CA VAL A 34 -0.95 -3.08 4.48
C VAL A 34 -0.18 -2.78 5.76
N ILE A 35 0.69 -1.76 5.75
CA ILE A 35 1.53 -1.48 6.92
C ILE A 35 0.70 -1.15 8.17
N THR A 36 -0.35 -0.34 8.03
CA THR A 36 -1.22 0.04 9.16
C THR A 36 -2.03 -1.13 9.70
N SER A 37 -2.44 -2.08 8.86
CA SER A 37 -3.17 -3.29 9.30
C SER A 37 -2.36 -4.17 10.26
N PHE A 38 -1.03 -4.08 10.21
CA PHE A 38 -0.12 -4.82 11.09
C PHE A 38 0.55 -3.97 12.16
N LYS A 39 0.27 -2.66 12.23
CA LYS A 39 0.79 -1.79 13.30
C LYS A 39 0.04 -2.04 14.61
N GLN A 40 0.70 -1.75 15.73
CA GLN A 40 0.04 -1.71 17.03
C GLN A 40 -0.70 -0.37 17.18
N ASN A 41 -1.77 -0.35 17.98
CA ASN A 41 -2.49 0.89 18.30
C ASN A 41 -1.55 2.01 18.76
N LEU A 42 -0.63 1.72 19.69
CA LEU A 42 0.34 2.72 20.17
C LEU A 42 1.22 3.26 19.04
N ASP A 43 1.67 2.40 18.12
CA ASP A 43 2.48 2.81 16.96
C ASP A 43 1.70 3.73 16.00
N LEU A 44 0.36 3.60 15.93
CA LEU A 44 -0.51 4.45 15.11
C LEU A 44 -0.81 5.81 15.76
N TYR A 45 -0.83 5.91 17.09
CA TYR A 45 -1.22 7.12 17.82
C TYR A 45 -0.05 8.01 18.26
N THR A 46 1.19 7.51 18.26
CA THR A 46 2.39 8.29 18.56
C THR A 46 2.76 9.19 17.37
N MET A 47 2.67 10.50 17.53
CA MET A 47 2.86 11.48 16.44
C MET A 47 4.32 11.61 15.99
N GLU A 48 5.27 11.25 16.85
CA GLU A 48 6.71 11.26 16.59
C GLU A 48 7.15 10.08 15.71
N ASN A 49 6.30 9.05 15.60
CA ASN A 49 6.61 7.85 14.83
C ASN A 49 6.55 8.12 13.33
N ASN A 50 7.51 7.56 12.59
CA ASN A 50 7.39 7.58 11.14
C ASN A 50 6.21 6.67 10.73
N PRO A 51 5.19 7.23 10.05
CA PRO A 51 4.01 6.47 9.67
C PRO A 51 4.37 5.28 8.77
N PHE A 52 5.33 5.46 7.86
CA PHE A 52 5.61 4.56 6.72
C PHE A 52 6.51 3.37 7.07
N VAL A 53 6.87 3.16 8.33
CA VAL A 53 7.70 2.03 8.79
C VAL A 53 7.14 1.48 10.11
N PHE A 54 7.53 0.28 10.52
CA PHE A 54 7.19 -0.25 11.84
C PHE A 54 8.10 0.34 12.92
N ASN A 55 7.54 1.03 13.91
CA ASN A 55 8.29 1.55 15.06
C ASN A 55 8.21 0.59 16.26
N ALA A 56 7.22 -0.30 16.26
CA ALA A 56 7.09 -1.43 17.16
C ALA A 56 7.03 -2.75 16.37
N LYS A 57 7.05 -3.90 17.06
CA LYS A 57 6.89 -5.20 16.41
C LYS A 57 5.51 -5.30 15.74
N PRO A 58 5.40 -5.83 14.51
CA PRO A 58 4.11 -6.04 13.86
C PRO A 58 3.21 -6.97 14.66
N THR A 59 1.90 -6.77 14.55
CA THR A 59 0.85 -7.52 15.27
C THR A 59 -0.22 -8.04 14.31
N LEU A 60 -0.94 -9.08 14.72
CA LEU A 60 -2.11 -9.63 14.03
C LEU A 60 -3.42 -9.30 14.75
N GLU A 61 -3.37 -8.44 15.77
CA GLU A 61 -4.51 -8.14 16.65
C GLU A 61 -5.71 -7.59 15.86
N HIS A 62 -5.50 -6.65 14.94
CA HIS A 62 -6.56 -6.10 14.11
C HIS A 62 -7.24 -7.15 13.23
N LEU A 63 -6.46 -8.04 12.61
CA LEU A 63 -6.99 -9.14 11.79
C LEU A 63 -7.76 -10.13 12.65
N ARG A 64 -7.21 -10.54 13.81
CA ARG A 64 -7.90 -11.42 14.75
C ARG A 64 -9.23 -10.81 15.20
N PHE A 65 -9.21 -9.54 15.61
CA PHE A 65 -10.42 -8.81 15.99
C PHE A 65 -11.45 -8.81 14.86
N LEU A 66 -11.05 -8.40 13.65
CA LEU A 66 -11.93 -8.33 12.48
C LEU A 66 -12.61 -9.69 12.20
N PHE A 67 -11.84 -10.78 12.12
CA PHE A 67 -12.35 -12.08 11.71
C PHE A 67 -13.05 -12.87 12.82
N THR A 68 -12.70 -12.66 14.10
CA THR A 68 -13.25 -13.48 15.20
C THR A 68 -14.15 -12.72 16.16
N GLN A 69 -14.14 -11.38 16.14
CA GLN A 69 -14.90 -10.55 17.09
C GLN A 69 -15.87 -9.58 16.41
N THR A 70 -15.97 -9.60 15.07
CA THR A 70 -16.94 -8.79 14.33
C THR A 70 -17.79 -9.64 13.39
N ARG A 71 -18.77 -9.02 12.73
CA ARG A 71 -19.61 -9.66 11.69
C ARG A 71 -18.96 -9.64 10.30
N PHE A 72 -17.67 -9.32 10.19
CA PHE A 72 -16.98 -9.15 8.92
C PHE A 72 -17.18 -10.31 7.94
N VAL A 73 -16.98 -11.56 8.37
CA VAL A 73 -17.14 -12.74 7.50
C VAL A 73 -18.57 -12.85 6.95
N ARG A 74 -19.57 -12.55 7.77
CA ARG A 74 -20.97 -12.57 7.34
C ARG A 74 -21.25 -11.48 6.30
N TRP A 75 -20.74 -10.27 6.51
CA TRP A 75 -20.91 -9.19 5.55
C TRP A 75 -20.18 -9.45 4.24
N LEU A 76 -18.95 -9.99 4.32
CA LEU A 76 -18.19 -10.39 3.15
C LEU A 76 -18.94 -11.45 2.32
N GLY A 77 -19.54 -12.44 2.99
CA GLY A 77 -20.38 -13.45 2.34
C GLY A 77 -21.61 -12.83 1.69
N ASN A 78 -22.30 -11.93 2.39
CA ASN A 78 -23.46 -11.21 1.84
C ASN A 78 -23.08 -10.41 0.59
N THR A 79 -21.99 -9.64 0.61
CA THR A 79 -21.51 -8.84 -0.54
C THR A 79 -21.06 -9.69 -1.72
N THR A 80 -20.59 -10.92 -1.47
CA THR A 80 -20.19 -11.82 -2.55
C THR A 80 -21.40 -12.45 -3.25
N PHE A 81 -22.48 -12.67 -2.51
CA PHE A 81 -23.68 -13.35 -3.00
C PHE A 81 -24.70 -12.40 -3.61
N VAL A 82 -24.91 -11.23 -3.00
CA VAL A 82 -25.87 -10.20 -3.41
C VAL A 82 -25.19 -9.21 -4.34
#